data_AF-A0A1B6C7K5-F1
#
_entry.id   AF-A0A1B6C7K5-F1
#
_cell.length_a   1.000
_cell.length_b   1.000
_cell.length_c   1.000
_cell.angle_alpha   90.00
_cell.angle_beta   90.00
_cell.angle_gamma   90.00
#
_symmetry.space_group_name_H-M   'P 1'
#
loop_
_entity.id
_entity.type
_entity.pdbx_description
1 polymer ?
#
loop_
_entity_poly.entity_id
_entity_poly.type
_entity_poly.pdbx_seq_one_letter_code
_entity_poly.pdbx_strand_id
1 'polypeptide(L)'
;MIGDPNLNAEAATVHPQISDTSFTENNHHIVIQVAETEVESSKEKFLVRQPSTTEYLPGMLNSESPGSLLPQFPSWSLVCLGPSSLYSHNLGLQEQQQAGLLMGSAYLLPWDVTVRLEQQQKDKFWPPVGEPNRLKQSQSLGLSKGRKSKGTKDLSEFNVKIFIGVEYECPRGHRFMCSAPDRVLKTSGTGLVKDNGNKVTGCDMPLYFPCPCTNTKPLIAQLMRVHVVTPKAPVHVTLDPKVQPAPSPCPTFVTGCQEPMRLSQSAYWVLRLPYVYVGERGTYLPPKDPVPPDYGKLLTGMYGIVEISDNKL
;
A
#
# COMPACT_ATOMS: atom_id res chain seq x y z
N MET A 1 -50.32 23.96 54.82
CA MET A 1 -51.71 23.85 55.30
C MET A 1 -52.61 24.23 54.13
N ILE A 2 -53.45 23.28 53.66
CA ILE A 2 -54.68 23.48 52.84
C ILE A 2 -54.46 24.26 51.52
N GLY A 3 -54.63 23.79 50.28
CA GLY A 3 -55.33 22.68 49.65
C GLY A 3 -55.92 23.21 48.32
N ASP A 4 -55.40 22.74 47.17
CA ASP A 4 -55.98 22.43 45.83
C ASP A 4 -57.17 23.23 45.22
N PRO A 5 -57.59 23.03 43.93
CA PRO A 5 -56.96 22.46 42.71
C PRO A 5 -57.29 23.25 41.40
N ASN A 6 -56.73 22.86 40.25
CA ASN A 6 -57.31 22.92 38.87
C ASN A 6 -56.20 22.61 37.83
N LEU A 7 -56.38 21.93 36.70
CA LEU A 7 -57.46 21.15 36.08
C LEU A 7 -56.84 20.50 34.82
N ASN A 8 -57.17 19.22 34.59
CA ASN A 8 -57.48 18.54 33.32
C ASN A 8 -56.84 18.92 31.96
N ALA A 9 -56.47 17.85 31.25
CA ALA A 9 -56.99 17.40 29.94
C ALA A 9 -55.99 17.25 28.77
N GLU A 10 -56.13 16.07 28.14
CA GLU A 10 -56.04 15.74 26.71
C GLU A 10 -54.83 16.16 25.86
N ALA A 11 -54.24 15.15 25.21
CA ALA A 11 -53.68 15.33 23.88
C ALA A 11 -54.08 14.14 22.99
N ALA A 12 -54.94 14.46 22.02
CA ALA A 12 -55.41 13.61 20.95
C ALA A 12 -54.44 13.60 19.75
N THR A 13 -54.62 12.56 18.93
CA THR A 13 -54.03 12.20 17.64
C THR A 13 -54.04 13.30 16.57
N VAL A 14 -52.99 13.42 15.75
CA VAL A 14 -53.06 13.94 14.36
C VAL A 14 -52.01 13.26 13.45
N HIS A 15 -52.46 12.79 12.27
CA HIS A 15 -51.70 12.22 11.13
C HIS A 15 -50.82 13.25 10.39
N PRO A 16 -49.96 12.81 9.44
CA PRO A 16 -50.20 13.17 8.03
C PRO A 16 -49.93 11.96 7.09
N GLN A 17 -50.91 11.55 6.27
CA GLN A 17 -51.24 11.99 4.90
C GLN A 17 -50.54 11.19 3.78
N ILE A 18 -51.38 10.63 2.90
CA ILE A 18 -51.03 9.97 1.63
C ILE A 18 -51.55 10.87 0.49
N SER A 19 -50.69 11.18 -0.50
CA SER A 19 -50.98 11.43 -1.94
C SER A 19 -49.65 11.87 -2.59
N ASP A 20 -49.18 11.44 -3.76
CA ASP A 20 -49.81 10.91 -4.98
C ASP A 20 -48.97 9.81 -5.64
N THR A 21 -49.68 8.89 -6.27
CA THR A 21 -49.21 7.86 -7.20
C THR A 21 -48.72 8.44 -8.54
N SER A 22 -47.60 7.93 -9.05
CA SER A 22 -47.37 7.79 -10.50
C SER A 22 -46.75 6.42 -10.81
N PHE A 23 -47.32 5.77 -11.84
CA PHE A 23 -47.01 4.47 -12.45
C PHE A 23 -45.65 4.52 -13.21
N THR A 24 -44.82 3.49 -13.44
CA THR A 24 -44.97 2.04 -13.65
C THR A 24 -43.62 1.29 -13.47
N GLU A 25 -43.71 0.04 -12.99
CA GLU A 25 -42.95 -1.18 -13.32
C GLU A 25 -41.40 -1.24 -13.28
N ASN A 26 -40.83 -1.88 -12.25
CA ASN A 26 -40.34 -3.28 -12.36
C ASN A 26 -39.88 -3.87 -11.02
N ASN A 27 -40.39 -5.07 -10.73
CA ASN A 27 -40.26 -5.83 -9.49
C ASN A 27 -38.88 -6.47 -9.27
N HIS A 28 -38.32 -6.30 -8.07
CA HIS A 28 -37.54 -7.35 -7.39
C HIS A 28 -37.85 -7.33 -5.88
N HIS A 29 -38.99 -7.90 -5.49
CA HIS A 29 -39.26 -8.24 -4.10
C HIS A 29 -39.31 -9.77 -3.93
N ILE A 30 -38.48 -10.27 -3.03
CA ILE A 30 -38.45 -11.68 -2.61
C ILE A 30 -39.60 -11.88 -1.61
N VAL A 31 -40.57 -12.72 -1.97
CA VAL A 31 -41.64 -13.17 -1.08
C VAL A 31 -41.14 -14.42 -0.32
N ILE A 32 -41.04 -14.33 1.00
CA ILE A 32 -40.77 -15.50 1.85
C ILE A 32 -42.12 -16.07 2.28
N GLN A 33 -42.50 -17.23 1.71
CA GLN A 33 -43.63 -18.01 2.20
C GLN A 33 -43.21 -18.77 3.46
N VAL A 34 -43.88 -18.47 4.56
CA VAL A 34 -43.78 -19.25 5.80
C VAL A 34 -44.87 -20.32 5.75
N ALA A 35 -44.48 -21.58 5.60
CA ALA A 35 -45.38 -22.71 5.79
C ALA A 35 -45.35 -23.10 7.27
N GLU A 36 -46.50 -23.05 7.94
CA GLU A 36 -46.68 -23.60 9.28
C GLU A 36 -46.62 -25.13 9.17
N THR A 37 -45.59 -25.74 9.77
CA THR A 37 -45.49 -27.20 9.90
C THR A 37 -45.53 -27.54 11.38
N GLU A 38 -46.45 -28.45 11.72
CA GLU A 38 -46.79 -28.87 13.06
C GLU A 38 -45.61 -29.54 13.80
N VAL A 39 -45.64 -29.39 15.12
CA VAL A 39 -44.55 -29.63 16.07
C VAL A 39 -44.39 -31.13 16.34
N GLU A 40 -43.30 -31.75 15.86
CA GLU A 40 -42.79 -33.00 16.42
C GLU A 40 -41.51 -32.74 17.23
N SER A 41 -41.56 -33.17 18.49
CA SER A 41 -40.51 -33.11 19.51
C SER A 41 -39.19 -33.68 18.99
N SER A 42 -38.23 -32.80 18.70
CA SER A 42 -36.86 -33.17 18.36
C SER A 42 -35.90 -32.03 18.68
N LYS A 43 -35.36 -32.06 19.91
CA LYS A 43 -34.16 -31.38 20.42
C LYS A 43 -33.77 -30.10 19.69
N GLU A 44 -34.03 -28.96 20.34
CA GLU A 44 -33.44 -27.66 20.01
C GLU A 44 -31.95 -27.82 19.68
N LYS A 45 -31.62 -27.79 18.40
CA LYS A 45 -30.27 -27.45 17.97
C LYS A 45 -30.16 -25.95 18.21
N PHE A 46 -29.80 -25.59 19.45
CA PHE A 46 -29.07 -24.36 19.67
C PHE A 46 -28.02 -24.30 18.57
N LEU A 47 -28.02 -23.23 17.77
CA LEU A 47 -26.85 -22.87 17.00
C LEU A 47 -25.78 -22.52 18.04
N VAL A 48 -25.14 -23.57 18.57
CA VAL A 48 -23.90 -23.46 19.33
C VAL A 48 -22.99 -22.75 18.36
N ARG A 49 -22.67 -21.49 18.67
CA ARG A 49 -21.64 -20.73 17.99
C ARG A 49 -20.39 -21.59 18.09
N GLN A 50 -20.11 -22.35 17.03
CA GLN A 50 -18.94 -23.21 16.98
C GLN A 50 -17.75 -22.28 17.22
N PRO A 51 -17.00 -22.44 18.32
CA PRO A 51 -15.75 -21.73 18.47
C PRO A 51 -14.94 -22.10 17.23
N SER A 52 -14.47 -21.11 16.46
CA SER A 52 -13.52 -21.41 15.39
C SER A 52 -12.39 -22.23 16.02
N THR A 53 -12.18 -23.46 15.55
CA THR A 53 -11.07 -24.32 16.00
C THR A 53 -9.74 -23.88 15.40
N THR A 54 -9.69 -22.72 14.73
CA THR A 54 -8.44 -22.09 14.33
C THR A 54 -7.71 -21.64 15.58
N GLU A 55 -6.69 -22.41 15.96
CA GLU A 55 -5.66 -21.94 16.86
C GLU A 55 -5.02 -20.69 16.24
N TYR A 56 -4.92 -19.61 17.00
CA TYR A 56 -4.26 -18.39 16.56
C TYR A 56 -2.85 -18.34 17.14
N LEU A 57 -1.92 -17.77 16.39
CA LEU A 57 -0.60 -17.46 16.94
C LEU A 57 -0.75 -16.42 18.06
N PRO A 58 -0.16 -16.65 19.25
CA PRO A 58 -0.16 -15.65 20.32
C PRO A 58 0.57 -14.36 19.94
N GLY A 59 1.57 -14.47 19.07
CA GLY A 59 2.35 -13.37 18.53
C GLY A 59 2.03 -13.07 17.06
N MET A 60 2.90 -12.28 16.46
CA MET A 60 2.83 -11.95 15.04
C MET A 60 3.42 -13.07 14.18
N LEU A 61 2.89 -13.17 12.97
CA LEU A 61 3.42 -14.07 11.95
C LEU A 61 4.86 -13.68 11.56
N ASN A 62 5.74 -14.68 11.55
CA ASN A 62 7.15 -14.52 11.22
C ASN A 62 7.73 -15.81 10.61
N SER A 63 8.99 -15.78 10.23
CA SER A 63 9.67 -16.90 9.55
C SER A 63 9.79 -18.20 10.36
N GLU A 64 9.65 -18.14 11.69
CA GLU A 64 9.65 -19.32 12.57
C GLU A 64 8.21 -19.85 12.82
N SER A 65 7.18 -19.12 12.41
CA SER A 65 5.78 -19.49 12.68
C SER A 65 5.34 -20.75 11.90
N PRO A 66 4.51 -21.63 12.52
CA PRO A 66 3.87 -22.73 11.81
C PRO A 66 3.08 -22.26 10.58
N GLY A 67 3.19 -23.00 9.48
CA GLY A 67 2.37 -22.74 8.30
C GLY A 67 0.89 -22.93 8.64
N SER A 68 0.01 -22.06 8.11
CA SER A 68 -1.47 -22.06 8.24
C SER A 68 -2.09 -21.38 9.48
N LEU A 69 -1.32 -20.99 10.48
CA LEU A 69 -1.88 -20.23 11.62
C LEU A 69 -1.87 -18.72 11.33
N LEU A 70 -2.97 -18.06 11.67
CA LEU A 70 -3.08 -16.60 11.60
C LEU A 70 -2.73 -15.98 12.96
N PRO A 71 -2.17 -14.76 12.99
CA PRO A 71 -1.98 -14.04 14.24
C PRO A 71 -3.34 -13.67 14.85
N GLN A 72 -3.42 -13.66 16.19
CA GLN A 72 -4.63 -13.28 16.91
C GLN A 72 -5.08 -11.84 16.60
N PHE A 73 -4.12 -10.95 16.32
CA PHE A 73 -4.39 -9.54 16.01
C PHE A 73 -3.63 -9.11 14.74
N PRO A 74 -4.25 -8.28 13.88
CA PRO A 74 -3.54 -7.69 12.75
C PRO A 74 -2.57 -6.60 13.25
N SER A 75 -1.28 -6.77 12.98
CA SER A 75 -0.24 -5.80 13.38
C SER A 75 0.21 -4.87 12.25
N TRP A 76 -0.18 -5.19 11.02
CA TRP A 76 0.09 -4.41 9.80
C TRP A 76 -1.20 -3.76 9.30
N SER A 77 -1.10 -2.61 8.66
CA SER A 77 -2.25 -1.96 8.03
C SER A 77 -1.82 -1.28 6.73
N LEU A 78 -2.46 -1.66 5.61
CA LEU A 78 -2.27 -1.02 4.31
C LEU A 78 -3.54 -0.25 3.96
N VAL A 79 -3.43 1.06 3.79
CA VAL A 79 -4.59 1.95 3.59
C VAL A 79 -4.41 2.75 2.30
N CYS A 80 -5.43 2.74 1.44
CA CYS A 80 -5.55 3.69 0.33
C CYS A 80 -6.15 4.98 0.86
N LEU A 81 -5.37 6.06 0.87
CA LEU A 81 -5.83 7.38 1.28
C LEU A 81 -6.70 8.06 0.23
N GLY A 82 -6.58 7.65 -1.03
CA GLY A 82 -7.35 8.21 -2.14
C GLY A 82 -6.51 8.42 -3.39
N PRO A 83 -6.88 9.39 -4.25
CA PRO A 83 -6.18 9.67 -5.49
C PRO A 83 -4.73 10.09 -5.27
N SER A 84 -3.86 9.73 -6.22
CA SER A 84 -2.44 10.11 -6.28
C SER A 84 -2.22 11.63 -6.22
N SER A 85 -3.19 12.43 -6.69
CA SER A 85 -3.17 13.88 -6.65
C SER A 85 -3.21 14.49 -5.24
N LEU A 86 -3.48 13.68 -4.21
CA LEU A 86 -3.33 14.10 -2.81
C LEU A 86 -1.86 14.43 -2.47
N TYR A 87 -0.90 13.91 -3.23
CA TYR A 87 0.50 14.30 -3.15
C TYR A 87 0.90 15.19 -4.33
N SER A 88 1.65 16.25 -4.06
CA SER A 88 2.28 17.09 -5.07
C SER A 88 3.78 17.16 -4.82
N HIS A 89 4.59 16.78 -5.80
CA HIS A 89 6.05 16.83 -5.67
C HIS A 89 6.61 18.26 -5.48
N ASN A 90 5.85 19.29 -5.87
CA ASN A 90 6.23 20.69 -5.70
C ASN A 90 5.83 21.25 -4.33
N LEU A 91 4.78 20.69 -3.70
CA LEU A 91 4.25 21.18 -2.42
C LEU A 91 4.56 20.25 -1.24
N GLY A 92 4.89 18.99 -1.51
CA GLY A 92 5.02 17.94 -0.52
C GLY A 92 3.68 17.31 -0.13
N LEU A 93 3.63 16.77 1.09
CA LEU A 93 2.41 16.25 1.73
C LEU A 93 1.46 17.40 2.09
N GLN A 94 0.16 17.14 2.15
CA GLN A 94 -0.83 18.13 2.59
C GLN A 94 -0.70 18.43 4.09
N GLU A 95 -1.12 19.62 4.53
CA GLU A 95 -1.00 20.09 5.92
C GLU A 95 -1.55 19.09 6.95
N GLN A 96 -2.70 18.46 6.66
CA GLN A 96 -3.32 17.45 7.54
C GLN A 96 -2.40 16.25 7.78
N GLN A 97 -1.52 15.94 6.82
CA GLN A 97 -0.57 14.83 6.91
C GLN A 97 0.76 15.25 7.55
N GLN A 98 1.05 16.56 7.60
CA GLN A 98 2.29 17.14 8.12
C GLN A 98 2.34 17.21 9.64
N ALA A 99 1.25 16.90 10.37
CA ALA A 99 1.24 16.93 11.82
C ALA A 99 2.40 16.10 12.42
N GLY A 100 3.27 16.78 13.20
CA GLY A 100 4.46 16.20 13.81
C GLY A 100 5.67 16.04 12.87
N LEU A 101 5.54 16.26 11.56
CA LEU A 101 6.67 16.19 10.64
C LEU A 101 7.63 17.36 10.86
N LEU A 102 8.92 17.05 10.88
CA LEU A 102 9.97 18.06 10.93
C LEU A 102 10.01 18.87 9.63
N MET A 103 10.33 20.15 9.78
CA MET A 103 10.39 21.10 8.67
C MET A 103 11.32 20.60 7.56
N GLY A 104 10.87 20.71 6.31
CA GLY A 104 11.64 20.28 5.14
C GLY A 104 11.69 18.77 4.92
N SER A 105 10.98 17.97 5.72
CA SER A 105 10.94 16.51 5.59
C SER A 105 9.62 15.98 5.00
N ALA A 106 8.63 16.84 4.76
CA ALA A 106 7.28 16.47 4.30
C ALA A 106 7.19 16.20 2.79
N TYR A 107 8.16 15.46 2.23
CA TYR A 107 8.25 15.17 0.81
C TYR A 107 8.51 13.68 0.59
N LEU A 108 8.14 13.19 -0.60
CA LEU A 108 8.39 11.83 -1.04
C LEU A 108 9.46 11.82 -2.13
N LEU A 109 10.25 10.76 -2.17
CA LEU A 109 11.34 10.57 -3.13
C LEU A 109 10.78 10.10 -4.47
N PRO A 110 11.16 10.72 -5.60
CA PRO A 110 10.86 10.19 -6.91
C PRO A 110 11.67 8.92 -7.17
N TRP A 111 11.01 7.84 -7.54
CA TRP A 111 11.60 6.60 -8.02
C TRP A 111 11.22 6.40 -9.47
N ASP A 112 12.18 6.62 -10.36
CA ASP A 112 12.01 6.43 -11.80
C ASP A 112 12.27 4.96 -12.15
N VAL A 113 11.31 4.34 -12.84
CA VAL A 113 11.34 2.93 -13.19
C VAL A 113 11.12 2.81 -14.69
N THR A 114 12.01 2.06 -15.35
CA THR A 114 11.84 1.67 -16.75
C THR A 114 11.03 0.37 -16.82
N VAL A 115 9.94 0.38 -17.57
CA VAL A 115 9.06 -0.77 -17.84
C VAL A 115 9.18 -1.16 -19.29
N ARG A 116 9.23 -2.47 -19.58
CA ARG A 116 9.49 -3.02 -20.91
C ARG A 116 8.26 -3.81 -21.38
N LEU A 117 7.37 -3.21 -22.15
CA LEU A 117 6.30 -3.90 -22.85
C LEU A 117 6.86 -5.06 -23.68
N GLU A 118 6.68 -6.28 -23.19
CA GLU A 118 6.89 -7.47 -24.00
C GLU A 118 5.72 -7.58 -24.98
N GLN A 119 5.88 -6.99 -26.17
CA GLN A 119 4.94 -7.16 -27.26
C GLN A 119 4.97 -8.65 -27.66
N GLN A 120 3.99 -9.43 -27.19
CA GLN A 120 3.78 -10.79 -27.66
C GLN A 120 3.86 -10.77 -29.19
N GLN A 121 4.85 -11.46 -29.72
CA GLN A 121 5.15 -11.55 -31.14
C GLN A 121 4.05 -12.37 -31.85
N LYS A 122 2.83 -11.85 -31.91
CA LYS A 122 1.66 -12.44 -32.61
C LYS A 122 1.42 -11.85 -34.00
N ASP A 123 2.26 -10.90 -34.44
CA ASP A 123 2.18 -10.28 -35.78
C ASP A 123 3.12 -10.91 -36.82
N LYS A 124 3.48 -12.20 -36.68
CA LYS A 124 4.17 -12.94 -37.74
C LYS A 124 3.24 -13.47 -38.85
N PHE A 125 1.95 -13.13 -38.86
CA PHE A 125 0.97 -13.75 -39.76
C PHE A 125 0.48 -12.88 -40.94
N TRP A 126 1.01 -11.67 -41.13
CA TRP A 126 0.69 -10.89 -42.33
C TRP A 126 1.86 -10.94 -43.32
N PRO A 127 1.78 -11.75 -44.40
CA PRO A 127 2.76 -11.64 -45.47
C PRO A 127 2.62 -10.25 -46.11
N PRO A 128 3.73 -9.55 -46.42
CA PRO A 128 3.66 -8.31 -47.18
C PRO A 128 3.09 -8.63 -48.57
N VAL A 129 1.91 -8.08 -48.84
CA VAL A 129 1.25 -8.13 -50.15
C VAL A 129 2.05 -7.25 -51.11
N GLY A 130 2.49 -7.87 -52.21
CA GLY A 130 2.84 -7.18 -53.46
C GLY A 130 4.32 -6.87 -53.67
N GLU A 131 5.01 -7.74 -54.40
CA GLU A 131 5.45 -7.48 -55.80
C GLU A 131 6.66 -8.36 -56.20
N PRO A 132 6.78 -8.75 -57.49
CA PRO A 132 7.55 -9.92 -57.90
C PRO A 132 9.01 -9.64 -58.27
N ASN A 133 9.86 -10.64 -57.97
CA ASN A 133 11.03 -11.08 -58.73
C ASN A 133 11.90 -10.03 -59.47
N ARG A 134 13.10 -9.77 -58.94
CA ARG A 134 14.30 -9.57 -59.78
C ARG A 134 15.55 -10.21 -59.15
N LEU A 135 15.97 -11.32 -59.76
CA LEU A 135 17.35 -11.81 -59.73
C LEU A 135 18.27 -10.77 -60.38
N LYS A 136 19.39 -10.42 -59.72
CA LYS A 136 20.74 -10.26 -60.31
C LYS A 136 21.79 -9.75 -59.29
N GLN A 137 22.68 -10.68 -58.93
CA GLN A 137 24.15 -10.63 -58.85
C GLN A 137 24.90 -9.27 -58.88
N SER A 138 25.95 -9.21 -58.03
CA SER A 138 27.30 -8.62 -58.21
C SER A 138 27.73 -7.45 -57.30
N GLN A 139 28.68 -7.80 -56.43
CA GLN A 139 29.98 -7.18 -56.11
C GLN A 139 30.18 -5.65 -56.17
N SER A 140 30.49 -5.13 -54.97
CA SER A 140 31.63 -4.25 -54.61
C SER A 140 31.70 -2.77 -55.05
N LEU A 141 32.19 -1.99 -54.07
CA LEU A 141 32.87 -0.68 -54.13
C LEU A 141 31.98 0.56 -54.34
N GLY A 142 31.97 1.43 -53.33
CA GLY A 142 31.40 2.78 -53.46
C GLY A 142 31.31 3.53 -52.14
N LEU A 143 32.27 4.44 -51.93
CA LEU A 143 32.32 5.43 -50.86
C LEU A 143 31.12 6.38 -50.85
N SER A 144 30.85 6.92 -49.65
CA SER A 144 30.13 8.17 -49.34
C SER A 144 28.59 8.15 -49.34
N LYS A 145 28.01 8.25 -48.13
CA LYS A 145 27.14 9.36 -47.66
C LYS A 145 26.29 8.90 -46.48
N GLY A 146 26.31 9.74 -45.44
CA GLY A 146 25.06 10.32 -44.98
C GLY A 146 24.33 9.61 -43.83
N ARG A 147 23.94 10.45 -42.88
CA ARG A 147 22.86 10.26 -41.91
C ARG A 147 23.05 9.08 -40.94
N LYS A 148 23.51 9.44 -39.73
CA LYS A 148 23.12 8.77 -38.49
C LYS A 148 21.61 8.53 -38.55
N SER A 149 21.22 7.28 -38.81
CA SER A 149 19.86 6.81 -38.65
C SER A 149 19.49 7.11 -37.19
N LYS A 150 18.47 7.95 -37.03
CA LYS A 150 17.81 8.19 -35.75
C LYS A 150 17.43 6.81 -35.24
N GLY A 151 18.11 6.35 -34.18
CA GLY A 151 17.83 5.09 -33.54
C GLY A 151 16.33 5.01 -33.29
N THR A 152 15.70 4.00 -33.90
CA THR A 152 14.36 3.56 -33.60
C THR A 152 14.30 3.43 -32.09
N LYS A 153 13.71 4.41 -31.39
CA LYS A 153 13.43 4.28 -29.97
C LYS A 153 12.54 3.06 -29.87
N ASP A 154 13.05 2.04 -29.18
CA ASP A 154 12.32 0.83 -28.85
C ASP A 154 11.01 1.26 -28.18
N LEU A 155 9.90 1.16 -28.91
CA LEU A 155 8.55 1.54 -28.42
C LEU A 155 8.09 0.62 -27.29
N SER A 156 8.88 -0.41 -26.97
CA SER A 156 8.67 -1.33 -25.86
C SER A 156 9.01 -0.72 -24.51
N GLU A 157 9.84 0.33 -24.39
CA GLU A 157 10.24 0.86 -23.08
C GLU A 157 9.60 2.21 -22.75
N PHE A 158 8.99 2.32 -21.55
CA PHE A 158 8.56 3.60 -21.00
C PHE A 158 9.00 3.76 -19.55
N ASN A 159 9.21 5.02 -19.14
CA ASN A 159 9.58 5.33 -17.77
C ASN A 159 8.36 5.83 -16.99
N VAL A 160 8.17 5.30 -15.79
CA VAL A 160 7.16 5.75 -14.83
C VAL A 160 7.82 6.27 -13.59
N LYS A 161 7.15 7.22 -12.92
CA LYS A 161 7.60 7.80 -11.67
C LYS A 161 6.66 7.41 -10.55
N ILE A 162 7.20 6.70 -9.57
CA ILE A 162 6.54 6.35 -8.31
C ILE A 162 7.10 7.29 -7.24
N PHE A 163 6.30 7.70 -6.26
CA PHE A 163 6.85 8.45 -5.12
C PHE A 163 6.82 7.63 -3.84
N ILE A 164 7.95 7.57 -3.14
CA ILE A 164 8.16 6.74 -1.95
C ILE A 164 8.57 7.60 -0.76
N GLY A 165 7.95 7.38 0.40
CA GLY A 165 8.38 7.98 1.67
C GLY A 165 8.61 6.90 2.72
N VAL A 166 9.70 7.03 3.46
CA VAL A 166 10.07 6.10 4.55
C VAL A 166 10.07 6.91 5.84
N GLU A 167 8.98 6.80 6.60
CA GLU A 167 8.65 7.70 7.70
C GLU A 167 8.97 7.11 9.07
N TYR A 168 9.78 7.83 9.83
CA TYR A 168 10.15 7.54 11.19
C TYR A 168 9.38 8.41 12.17
N GLU A 169 9.10 7.88 13.36
CA GLU A 169 8.46 8.58 14.47
C GLU A 169 9.22 8.32 15.77
N CYS A 170 9.55 9.38 16.51
CA CYS A 170 10.20 9.25 17.83
C CYS A 170 9.16 9.26 18.97
N PRO A 171 9.53 8.86 20.20
CA PRO A 171 8.62 8.86 21.37
C PRO A 171 7.99 10.22 21.73
N ARG A 172 8.51 11.34 21.19
CA ARG A 172 7.91 12.68 21.34
C ARG A 172 6.87 13.01 20.27
N GLY A 173 6.65 12.12 19.29
CA GLY A 173 5.78 12.35 18.15
C GLY A 173 6.41 13.14 17.00
N HIS A 174 7.72 13.47 17.05
CA HIS A 174 8.39 14.04 15.88
C HIS A 174 8.54 12.99 14.79
N ARG A 175 8.15 13.35 13.58
CA ARG A 175 8.15 12.53 12.39
C ARG A 175 9.11 13.07 11.35
N PHE A 176 9.74 12.20 10.59
CA PHE A 176 10.60 12.60 9.48
C PHE A 176 10.75 11.46 8.47
N MET A 177 11.10 11.81 7.25
CA MET A 177 11.35 10.90 6.14
C MET A 177 12.86 10.69 6.03
N CYS A 178 13.30 9.50 5.65
CA CYS A 178 14.69 9.27 5.25
C CYS A 178 14.81 9.15 3.73
N SER A 179 15.92 9.67 3.17
CA SER A 179 16.27 9.54 1.74
C SER A 179 17.27 8.42 1.45
N ALA A 180 17.82 7.81 2.50
CA ALA A 180 18.71 6.65 2.45
C ALA A 180 18.75 5.99 3.85
N PRO A 181 19.30 4.78 3.98
CA PRO A 181 19.47 4.10 5.27
C PRO A 181 20.21 4.93 6.33
N ASP A 182 21.07 5.85 5.91
CA ASP A 182 21.94 6.67 6.76
C ASP A 182 21.56 8.17 6.78
N ARG A 183 20.48 8.56 6.10
CA ARG A 183 20.23 9.98 5.80
C ARG A 183 18.75 10.37 5.89
N VAL A 184 18.49 11.36 6.74
CA VAL A 184 17.20 12.08 6.80
C VAL A 184 16.99 12.89 5.52
N LEU A 185 15.79 12.83 4.95
CA LEU A 185 15.38 13.65 3.84
C LEU A 185 15.26 15.11 4.31
N LYS A 186 15.95 16.01 3.60
CA LYS A 186 15.81 17.45 3.77
C LYS A 186 15.63 18.10 2.41
N THR A 187 14.55 18.84 2.23
CA THR A 187 14.38 19.66 1.03
C THR A 187 15.19 20.93 1.11
N SER A 188 15.56 21.45 -0.06
CA SER A 188 16.09 22.81 -0.16
C SER A 188 15.01 23.82 0.27
N GLY A 189 15.39 25.05 0.62
CA GLY A 189 14.44 26.11 1.01
C GLY A 189 13.35 26.41 -0.03
N THR A 190 13.50 25.92 -1.26
CA THR A 190 12.51 25.99 -2.36
C THR A 190 11.57 24.78 -2.44
N GLY A 191 11.61 23.84 -1.49
CA GLY A 191 10.82 22.61 -1.52
C GLY A 191 11.33 21.53 -2.49
N LEU A 192 12.49 21.75 -3.13
CA LEU A 192 13.02 20.80 -4.10
C LEU A 192 13.69 19.60 -3.41
N VAL A 193 13.21 18.39 -3.74
CA VAL A 193 13.85 17.11 -3.40
C VAL A 193 14.92 16.79 -4.45
N LYS A 194 16.19 16.73 -4.03
CA LYS A 194 17.32 16.37 -4.92
C LYS A 194 17.63 14.87 -4.94
N ASP A 195 17.22 14.17 -3.90
CA ASP A 195 17.41 12.73 -3.77
C ASP A 195 16.36 11.95 -4.57
N ASN A 196 16.68 10.72 -4.95
CA ASN A 196 15.74 9.80 -5.60
C ASN A 196 15.48 8.58 -4.70
N GLY A 197 14.51 7.77 -5.10
CA GLY A 197 14.05 6.60 -4.33
C GLY A 197 14.98 5.38 -4.39
N ASN A 198 16.05 5.39 -5.19
CA ASN A 198 16.83 4.17 -5.45
C ASN A 198 17.47 3.59 -4.19
N LYS A 199 17.94 4.45 -3.26
CA LYS A 199 18.55 3.99 -2.01
C LYS A 199 17.52 3.39 -1.05
N VAL A 200 16.30 3.91 -1.01
CA VAL A 200 15.27 3.39 -0.10
C VAL A 200 14.57 2.14 -0.64
N THR A 201 14.59 1.95 -1.97
CA THR A 201 14.01 0.75 -2.60
C THR A 201 15.04 -0.38 -2.76
N GLY A 202 16.31 -0.04 -2.97
CA GLY A 202 17.39 -0.99 -3.24
C GLY A 202 18.27 -1.38 -2.05
N CYS A 203 17.99 -0.90 -0.84
CA CYS A 203 18.77 -1.23 0.36
C CYS A 203 17.86 -1.61 1.53
N ASP A 204 18.42 -2.32 2.51
CA ASP A 204 17.79 -2.49 3.81
C ASP A 204 17.67 -1.10 4.48
N MET A 205 16.48 -0.78 4.98
CA MET A 205 16.22 0.45 5.73
C MET A 205 16.25 0.15 7.22
N PRO A 206 16.93 0.95 8.07
CA PRO A 206 16.95 0.69 9.50
C PRO A 206 15.55 0.84 10.08
N LEU A 207 15.15 -0.08 10.95
CA LEU A 207 13.93 0.03 11.74
C LEU A 207 14.05 1.14 12.79
N TYR A 208 15.27 1.41 13.27
CA TYR A 208 15.55 2.41 14.29
C TYR A 208 16.54 3.46 13.79
N PHE A 209 16.22 4.74 13.95
CA PHE A 209 17.02 5.84 13.44
C PHE A 209 17.11 6.99 14.46
N PRO A 210 18.27 7.65 14.63
CA PRO A 210 18.38 8.79 15.54
C PRO A 210 17.50 9.96 15.08
N CYS A 211 16.57 10.38 15.92
CA CYS A 211 15.70 11.51 15.64
C CYS A 211 16.51 12.81 15.57
N PRO A 212 16.36 13.64 14.52
CA PRO A 212 17.10 14.90 14.38
C PRO A 212 16.49 16.04 15.19
N CYS A 213 15.68 15.74 16.22
CA CYS A 213 15.16 16.74 17.14
C CYS A 213 16.31 17.39 17.93
N THR A 214 16.12 18.65 18.32
CA THR A 214 17.08 19.42 19.12
C THR A 214 17.16 18.87 20.55
N ASN A 215 18.04 17.89 20.77
CA ASN A 215 18.37 17.36 22.09
C ASN A 215 19.85 16.95 22.13
N THR A 216 20.50 17.10 23.29
CA THR A 216 21.91 16.72 23.50
C THR A 216 22.13 15.22 23.32
N LYS A 217 21.12 14.40 23.64
CA LYS A 217 21.07 12.97 23.31
C LYS A 217 19.91 12.72 22.32
N PRO A 218 20.18 12.23 21.09
CA PRO A 218 19.12 11.95 20.14
C PRO A 218 18.24 10.80 20.65
N LEU A 219 16.93 11.00 20.59
CA LEU A 219 15.97 9.92 20.83
C LEU A 219 15.97 8.96 19.64
N ILE A 220 15.67 7.69 19.90
CA ILE A 220 15.54 6.70 18.83
C ILE A 220 14.13 6.78 18.26
N ALA A 221 14.03 7.09 16.97
CA ALA A 221 12.82 6.99 16.19
C ALA A 221 12.69 5.61 15.56
N GLN A 222 11.46 5.16 15.35
CA GLN A 222 11.17 3.90 14.69
C GLN A 222 10.52 4.15 13.34
N LEU A 223 10.84 3.33 12.34
CA LEU A 223 10.14 3.29 11.06
C LEU A 223 8.69 2.85 11.28
N MET A 224 7.75 3.76 11.05
CA MET A 224 6.34 3.55 11.34
C MET A 224 5.47 3.48 10.10
N ARG A 225 5.83 4.19 9.03
CA ARG A 225 4.98 4.29 7.83
C ARG A 225 5.81 4.29 6.55
N VAL A 226 5.30 3.61 5.52
CA VAL A 226 5.80 3.72 4.16
C VAL A 226 4.70 4.28 3.28
N HIS A 227 5.03 5.36 2.58
CA HIS A 227 4.14 6.10 1.70
C HIS A 227 4.44 5.72 0.26
N VAL A 228 3.41 5.41 -0.52
CA VAL A 228 3.56 5.04 -1.93
C VAL A 228 2.50 5.75 -2.76
N VAL A 229 2.94 6.57 -3.71
CA VAL A 229 2.07 7.19 -4.71
C VAL A 229 2.29 6.48 -6.03
N THR A 230 1.27 5.75 -6.48
CA THR A 230 1.32 4.96 -7.71
C THR A 230 1.05 5.85 -8.93
N PRO A 231 1.66 5.54 -10.09
CA PRO A 231 1.51 6.34 -11.29
C PRO A 231 0.15 6.09 -11.95
N LYS A 232 -0.19 6.98 -12.90
CA LYS A 232 -1.35 6.76 -13.80
C LYS A 232 -1.08 5.73 -14.90
N ALA A 233 0.19 5.46 -15.17
CA ALA A 233 0.59 4.53 -16.20
C ALA A 233 0.21 3.08 -15.82
N PRO A 234 0.01 2.20 -16.82
CA PRO A 234 -0.48 0.84 -16.61
C PRO A 234 0.60 -0.08 -16.05
N VAL A 235 0.93 0.08 -14.77
CA VAL A 235 1.88 -0.76 -14.03
C VAL A 235 1.27 -1.18 -12.70
N HIS A 236 1.61 -2.38 -12.22
CA HIS A 236 1.24 -2.84 -10.89
C HIS A 236 2.41 -2.64 -9.93
N VAL A 237 2.27 -1.68 -9.02
CA VAL A 237 3.19 -1.51 -7.88
C VAL A 237 2.80 -2.53 -6.82
N THR A 238 3.78 -3.21 -6.23
CA THR A 238 3.56 -4.25 -5.22
C THR A 238 4.42 -4.03 -3.97
N LEU A 239 3.91 -4.48 -2.82
CA LEU A 239 4.60 -4.43 -1.53
C LEU A 239 4.70 -5.82 -0.88
N ASP A 240 5.89 -6.22 -0.48
CA ASP A 240 6.19 -7.44 0.30
C ASP A 240 7.09 -7.11 1.52
N PRO A 241 6.55 -6.42 2.54
CA PRO A 241 7.34 -5.93 3.66
C PRO A 241 7.81 -7.08 4.56
N LYS A 242 9.10 -7.07 4.87
CA LYS A 242 9.77 -8.04 5.75
C LYS A 242 10.64 -7.31 6.76
N VAL A 243 10.45 -7.55 8.05
CA VAL A 243 11.17 -6.81 9.10
C VAL A 243 11.91 -7.77 10.04
N GLN A 244 13.16 -7.46 10.32
CA GLN A 244 13.92 -8.06 11.42
C GLN A 244 14.12 -6.99 12.50
N PRO A 245 13.45 -7.07 13.65
CA PRO A 245 13.51 -6.01 14.67
C PRO A 245 14.79 -6.02 15.51
N ALA A 246 15.60 -7.06 15.45
CA ALA A 246 16.86 -7.19 16.18
C ALA A 246 17.89 -8.00 15.38
N PRO A 247 19.17 -8.00 15.79
CA PRO A 247 20.19 -8.83 15.16
C PRO A 247 19.88 -10.32 15.30
N SER A 248 20.50 -11.14 14.44
CA SER A 248 20.41 -12.59 14.54
C SER A 248 20.84 -13.08 15.94
N PRO A 249 20.16 -14.05 16.57
CA PRO A 249 19.02 -14.84 16.05
C PRO A 249 17.68 -14.12 16.25
N CYS A 250 17.14 -13.54 15.18
CA CYS A 250 15.84 -12.85 15.17
C CYS A 250 15.07 -13.25 13.91
N PRO A 251 13.81 -13.69 14.04
CA PRO A 251 13.00 -14.08 12.90
C PRO A 251 12.62 -12.88 12.04
N THR A 252 12.19 -13.16 10.82
CA THR A 252 11.67 -12.14 9.90
C THR A 252 10.15 -12.08 10.01
N PHE A 253 9.63 -10.93 10.45
CA PHE A 253 8.20 -10.66 10.56
C PHE A 253 7.61 -10.25 9.21
N VAL A 254 6.41 -10.78 8.91
CA VAL A 254 5.75 -10.64 7.62
C VAL A 254 4.26 -10.32 7.78
N THR A 255 3.59 -9.92 6.70
CA THR A 255 2.15 -9.61 6.69
C THR A 255 1.26 -10.85 6.65
N GLY A 256 1.78 -11.97 6.16
CA GLY A 256 1.02 -13.21 5.94
C GLY A 256 0.29 -13.27 4.60
N CYS A 257 0.46 -12.27 3.73
CA CYS A 257 0.02 -12.37 2.35
C CYS A 257 0.87 -13.41 1.62
N GLN A 258 0.21 -14.32 0.89
CA GLN A 258 0.90 -15.35 0.09
C GLN A 258 1.63 -14.76 -1.12
N GLU A 259 1.07 -13.68 -1.68
CA GLU A 259 1.66 -12.91 -2.78
C GLU A 259 1.90 -11.47 -2.35
N PRO A 260 2.86 -10.77 -2.98
CA PRO A 260 3.05 -9.33 -2.80
C PRO A 260 1.75 -8.53 -2.99
N MET A 261 1.49 -7.59 -2.09
CA MET A 261 0.26 -6.79 -2.09
C MET A 261 0.24 -5.83 -3.28
N ARG A 262 -0.68 -6.03 -4.22
CA ARG A 262 -0.84 -5.15 -5.39
C ARG A 262 -1.56 -3.85 -5.01
N LEU A 263 -0.94 -2.72 -5.36
CA LEU A 263 -1.51 -1.39 -5.17
C LEU A 263 -2.29 -0.96 -6.42
N SER A 264 -3.44 -0.34 -6.21
CA SER A 264 -4.19 0.27 -7.32
C SER A 264 -3.40 1.44 -7.94
N GLN A 265 -3.62 1.67 -9.22
CA GLN A 265 -3.02 2.78 -9.96
C GLN A 265 -3.60 4.13 -9.54
N SER A 266 -2.86 5.20 -9.86
CA SER A 266 -3.29 6.58 -9.63
C SER A 266 -3.71 6.86 -8.19
N ALA A 267 -3.13 6.18 -7.20
CA ALA A 267 -3.57 6.21 -5.82
C ALA A 267 -2.41 6.50 -4.86
N TYR A 268 -2.76 7.00 -3.67
CA TYR A 268 -1.84 7.22 -2.57
C TYR A 268 -2.13 6.19 -1.47
N TRP A 269 -1.14 5.34 -1.22
CA TRP A 269 -1.15 4.29 -0.22
C TRP A 269 -0.21 4.58 0.95
N VAL A 270 -0.60 4.15 2.14
CA VAL A 270 0.25 4.12 3.32
C VAL A 270 0.23 2.73 3.93
N LEU A 271 1.40 2.10 4.00
CA LEU A 271 1.63 0.93 4.83
C LEU A 271 2.08 1.39 6.20
N ARG A 272 1.33 1.03 7.25
CA ARG A 272 1.73 1.18 8.64
C ARG A 272 2.40 -0.09 9.13
N LEU A 273 3.60 0.07 9.66
CA LEU A 273 4.37 -1.00 10.27
C LEU A 273 3.92 -1.20 11.74
N PRO A 274 4.13 -2.41 12.28
CA PRO A 274 3.95 -2.70 13.70
C PRO A 274 4.77 -1.75 14.58
N TYR A 275 4.15 -1.27 15.67
CA TYR A 275 4.86 -0.50 16.70
C TYR A 275 5.72 -1.41 17.58
N VAL A 276 5.22 -2.60 17.89
CA VAL A 276 5.91 -3.62 18.70
C VAL A 276 5.88 -4.93 17.92
N TYR A 277 7.02 -5.64 17.91
CA TYR A 277 7.13 -6.95 17.28
C TYR A 277 7.15 -8.01 18.38
N VAL A 278 6.25 -8.99 18.29
CA VAL A 278 6.13 -10.07 19.30
C VAL A 278 6.18 -11.41 18.59
N GLY A 279 7.18 -12.22 18.90
CA GLY A 279 7.30 -13.60 18.42
C GLY A 279 7.30 -14.60 19.58
N GLU A 280 7.64 -15.85 19.29
CA GLU A 280 7.71 -16.91 20.31
C GLU A 280 8.77 -16.64 21.37
N ARG A 281 9.86 -15.97 20.99
CA ARG A 281 10.95 -15.54 21.89
C ARG A 281 10.58 -14.34 22.77
N GLY A 282 9.35 -13.84 22.65
CA GLY A 282 8.84 -12.68 23.37
C GLY A 282 8.85 -11.40 22.54
N THR A 283 8.87 -10.27 23.26
CA THR A 283 8.70 -8.93 22.70
C THR A 283 10.04 -8.30 22.31
N TYR A 284 10.13 -7.83 21.08
CA TYR A 284 11.26 -7.01 20.61
C TYR A 284 10.95 -5.54 20.84
N LEU A 285 11.64 -4.96 21.83
CA LEU A 285 11.48 -3.56 22.20
C LEU A 285 12.45 -2.65 21.43
N PRO A 286 12.05 -1.41 21.10
CA PRO A 286 12.96 -0.43 20.55
C PRO A 286 14.17 -0.18 21.47
N PRO A 287 15.38 -0.01 20.92
CA PRO A 287 16.56 0.26 21.73
C PRO A 287 16.45 1.64 22.38
N LYS A 288 16.98 1.75 23.61
CA LYS A 288 17.00 3.01 24.38
C LYS A 288 18.17 3.91 24.00
N ASP A 289 19.22 3.33 23.45
CA ASP A 289 20.45 3.98 23.05
C ASP A 289 20.66 3.87 21.53
N PRO A 290 21.48 4.76 20.92
CA PRO A 290 21.83 4.65 19.53
C PRO A 290 22.44 3.28 19.21
N VAL A 291 21.89 2.63 18.18
CA VAL A 291 22.35 1.34 17.69
C VAL A 291 22.89 1.48 16.26
N PRO A 292 23.74 0.54 15.82
CA PRO A 292 24.12 0.43 14.42
C PRO A 292 22.89 0.32 13.48
N PRO A 293 22.97 0.81 12.23
CA PRO A 293 21.85 0.77 11.28
C PRO A 293 21.34 -0.64 10.95
N ASP A 294 22.16 -1.66 11.12
CA ASP A 294 21.84 -3.07 10.87
C ASP A 294 21.24 -3.77 12.10
N TYR A 295 21.06 -3.08 13.23
CA TYR A 295 20.48 -3.66 14.44
C TYR A 295 19.06 -4.20 14.20
N GLY A 296 18.19 -3.36 13.64
CA GLY A 296 16.85 -3.75 13.23
C GLY A 296 16.57 -3.11 11.88
N LYS A 297 15.88 -3.80 10.98
CA LYS A 297 15.75 -3.40 9.58
C LYS A 297 14.47 -3.87 8.93
N LEU A 298 13.94 -3.02 8.06
CA LEU A 298 13.06 -3.38 6.96
C LEU A 298 13.95 -3.87 5.81
N LEU A 299 13.75 -5.12 5.39
CA LEU A 299 14.56 -5.75 4.37
C LEU A 299 14.28 -5.17 2.98
N THR A 300 15.33 -5.11 2.16
CA THR A 300 15.20 -4.84 0.74
C THR A 300 14.33 -5.90 0.04
N GLY A 301 13.86 -5.60 -1.18
CA GLY A 301 12.89 -6.43 -1.90
C GLY A 301 11.44 -6.17 -1.49
N MET A 302 11.18 -5.19 -0.61
CA MET A 302 9.83 -4.78 -0.26
C MET A 302 9.04 -4.24 -1.47
N TYR A 303 9.70 -3.57 -2.42
CA TYR A 303 9.03 -2.89 -3.53
C TYR A 303 9.19 -3.71 -4.82
N GLY A 304 8.08 -4.02 -5.48
CA GLY A 304 8.09 -4.72 -6.76
C GLY A 304 7.23 -4.01 -7.80
N ILE A 305 7.54 -4.25 -9.08
CA ILE A 305 6.80 -3.70 -10.22
C ILE A 305 6.50 -4.85 -11.16
N VAL A 306 5.22 -5.06 -11.42
CA VAL A 306 4.71 -6.12 -12.29
C VAL A 306 3.97 -5.47 -13.45
N GLU A 307 4.19 -5.96 -14.65
CA GLU A 307 3.48 -5.50 -15.84
C GLU A 307 2.03 -5.95 -15.81
N ILE A 308 1.13 -5.13 -16.37
CA ILE A 308 -0.23 -5.60 -16.64
C ILE A 308 -0.14 -6.53 -17.83
N SER A 309 -0.17 -7.82 -17.58
CA SER A 309 -0.54 -8.78 -18.62
C SER A 309 -2.06 -8.71 -18.75
N ASP A 310 -2.57 -8.17 -19.85
CA ASP A 310 -3.99 -8.30 -20.22
C ASP A 310 -4.28 -9.78 -20.58
N ASN A 311 -4.29 -10.66 -19.57
CA ASN A 311 -4.87 -11.98 -19.69
C ASN A 311 -6.28 -11.93 -19.11
N LYS A 312 -7.22 -11.47 -19.94
CA LYS A 312 -8.62 -11.88 -19.83
C LYS A 312 -8.99 -12.63 -21.10
N LEU A 313 -9.29 -13.91 -20.89
CA LEU A 313 -10.08 -14.77 -21.77
C LEU A 313 -11.46 -14.14 -22.03
#